data_AF-A0A0H2R1I9-F1
#
_entry.id   AF-A0A0H2R1I9-F1
#
_cell.length_a   1.000
_cell.length_b   1.000
_cell.length_c   1.000
_cell.angle_alpha   90.00
_cell.angle_beta   90.00
_cell.angle_gamma   90.00
#
_symmetry.space_group_name_H-M   'P 1'
#
loop_
_entity.id
_entity.type
_entity.pdbx_description
1 polymer ?
#
loop_
_entity_poly.entity_id
_entity_poly.type
_entity_poly.pdbx_seq_one_letter_code
_entity_poly.pdbx_strand_id
1 'polypeptide(L)'
;IPKPQGEVGRPNRGGYNLLVELCKHPELGWNEQQYGRRYIIELVKEHLDPRKCYSSQIRSNIQEVEDSASSVHAVLKKYQRCWPLHDIIRQHLKYTSARARKLRV
;
A
#
# COMPACT_ATOMS: atom_id res chain seq x y z
N ILE A 1 6.53 14.68 -0.80
CA ILE A 1 7.18 13.85 0.23
C ILE A 1 7.80 12.61 -0.42
N PRO A 2 9.14 12.46 -0.40
CA PRO A 2 9.83 11.31 -0.98
C PRO A 2 9.58 10.02 -0.21
N LYS A 3 9.84 8.89 -0.85
CA LYS A 3 9.78 7.57 -0.20
C LYS A 3 11.00 7.42 0.75
N PRO A 4 10.81 6.94 1.99
CA PRO A 4 11.91 6.61 2.88
C PRO A 4 12.81 5.51 2.31
N GLN A 5 14.08 5.49 2.73
CA GLN A 5 15.02 4.42 2.33
C GLN A 5 14.62 3.08 2.96
N GLY A 6 14.69 2.01 2.17
CA GLY A 6 14.45 0.63 2.64
C GLY A 6 13.10 0.03 2.25
N GLU A 7 12.86 -1.21 2.69
CA GLU A 7 11.60 -1.94 2.44
C GLU A 7 10.55 -1.67 3.52
N VAL A 8 9.32 -1.38 3.11
CA VAL A 8 8.19 -1.20 4.03
C VAL A 8 7.92 -2.48 4.85
N GLY A 9 7.68 -2.33 6.15
CA GLY A 9 7.41 -3.43 7.07
C GLY A 9 8.64 -4.23 7.52
N ARG A 10 9.86 -3.68 7.33
CA ARG A 10 11.11 -4.28 7.79
C ARG A 10 11.99 -3.33 8.63
N PRO A 11 11.45 -2.68 9.67
CA PRO A 11 12.19 -1.67 10.45
C PRO A 11 13.55 -2.19 10.97
N ASN A 12 13.62 -3.45 11.44
CA ASN A 12 14.85 -4.02 12.02
C ASN A 12 15.83 -4.59 10.97
N ARG A 13 15.59 -4.38 9.67
CA ARG A 13 16.46 -4.89 8.58
C ARG A 13 16.74 -3.81 7.53
N GLY A 14 16.89 -2.56 7.97
CA GLY A 14 17.13 -1.41 7.09
C GLY A 14 15.91 -0.96 6.28
N GLY A 15 14.70 -1.39 6.68
CA GLY A 15 13.43 -0.91 6.17
C GLY A 15 12.77 0.10 7.11
N TYR A 16 11.48 0.35 6.91
CA TYR A 16 10.72 1.30 7.75
C TYR A 16 9.32 0.80 8.08
N ASN A 17 8.73 1.41 9.10
CA ASN A 17 7.32 1.22 9.44
C ASN A 17 6.49 2.28 8.69
N LEU A 18 5.53 1.83 7.88
CA LEU A 18 4.70 2.71 7.06
C LEU A 18 3.94 3.75 7.89
N LEU A 19 3.34 3.33 9.01
CA LEU A 19 2.55 4.22 9.85
C LEU A 19 3.43 5.30 10.47
N VAL A 20 4.60 4.93 10.99
CA VAL A 20 5.57 5.87 11.56
C VAL A 20 5.98 6.94 10.53
N GLU A 21 6.24 6.54 9.28
CA GLU A 21 6.63 7.46 8.22
C GLU A 21 5.49 8.39 7.78
N LEU A 22 4.25 7.92 7.81
CA LEU A 22 3.09 8.76 7.50
C LEU A 22 2.78 9.75 8.63
N CYS A 23 2.94 9.33 9.89
CA CYS A 23 2.74 10.19 11.06
C CYS A 23 3.78 11.32 11.20
N LYS A 24 4.87 11.30 10.42
CA LYS A 24 5.81 12.45 10.30
C LYS A 24 5.16 13.68 9.65
N HIS A 25 4.00 13.48 9.02
CA HIS A 25 3.22 14.51 8.35
C HIS A 25 1.81 14.61 8.98
N PRO A 26 1.69 14.99 10.25
CA PRO A 26 0.39 15.08 10.93
C PRO A 26 -0.56 16.08 10.26
N GLU A 27 -0.03 17.11 9.58
CA GLU A 27 -0.79 18.08 8.79
C GLU A 27 -1.57 17.45 7.63
N LEU A 28 -1.19 16.23 7.24
CA LEU A 28 -1.84 15.46 6.18
C LEU A 28 -2.95 14.53 6.71
N GLY A 29 -3.21 14.53 8.03
CA GLY A 29 -4.31 13.79 8.64
C GLY A 29 -4.06 12.30 8.80
N TRP A 30 -2.81 11.84 8.69
CA TRP A 30 -2.47 10.44 8.95
C TRP A 30 -2.38 10.19 10.46
N ASN A 31 -3.34 9.45 11.00
CA ASN A 31 -3.26 8.86 12.34
C ASN A 31 -3.80 7.43 12.33
N GLU A 32 -3.57 6.68 13.41
CA GLU A 32 -3.97 5.27 13.53
C GLU A 32 -5.47 5.02 13.30
N GLN A 33 -6.31 6.02 13.61
CA GLN A 33 -7.77 5.92 13.51
C GLN A 33 -8.31 6.33 12.12
N GLN A 34 -7.63 7.25 11.44
CA GLN A 34 -8.00 7.80 10.12
C GLN A 34 -7.19 7.18 8.97
N TYR A 35 -6.48 6.09 9.24
CA TYR A 35 -5.63 5.44 8.27
C TYR A 35 -6.47 4.83 7.14
N GLY A 36 -6.53 5.52 5.99
CA GLY A 36 -7.21 5.11 4.75
C GLY A 36 -6.75 3.76 4.16
N ARG A 37 -5.86 3.04 4.87
CA ARG A 37 -5.45 1.68 4.56
C ARG A 37 -6.63 0.73 4.36
N ARG A 38 -7.70 0.84 5.17
CA ARG A 38 -8.87 -0.04 5.02
C ARG A 38 -9.50 0.11 3.65
N TYR A 39 -9.76 1.34 3.23
CA TYR A 39 -10.33 1.64 1.91
C TYR A 39 -9.43 1.13 0.78
N ILE A 40 -8.12 1.41 0.86
CA ILE A 40 -7.15 0.92 -0.13
C ILE A 40 -7.13 -0.62 -0.19
N ILE A 41 -7.24 -1.30 0.95
CA ILE A 41 -7.29 -2.77 0.99
C ILE A 41 -8.56 -3.30 0.31
N GLU A 42 -9.71 -2.65 0.49
CA GLU A 42 -10.93 -3.05 -0.23
C GLU A 42 -10.77 -2.91 -1.74
N LEU A 43 -10.21 -1.78 -2.23
CA LEU A 43 -9.89 -1.62 -3.66
C LEU A 43 -8.94 -2.70 -4.16
N VAL A 44 -7.93 -3.08 -3.36
CA VAL A 44 -7.01 -4.16 -3.73
C VAL A 44 -7.73 -5.49 -3.86
N LYS A 45 -8.67 -5.81 -2.97
CA LYS A 45 -9.45 -7.07 -3.06
C LYS A 45 -10.40 -7.07 -4.26
N GLU A 46 -10.95 -5.92 -4.60
CA GLU A 46 -11.88 -5.75 -5.73
C GLU A 46 -11.16 -5.89 -7.08
N HIS A 47 -9.99 -5.27 -7.23
CA HIS A 47 -9.34 -5.13 -8.53
C HIS A 47 -8.11 -6.03 -8.75
N LEU A 48 -7.43 -6.52 -7.70
CA LEU A 48 -6.16 -7.25 -7.83
C LEU A 48 -6.30 -8.73 -7.45
N ASP A 49 -5.47 -9.60 -8.06
CA ASP A 49 -5.48 -11.03 -7.75
C ASP A 49 -4.69 -11.30 -6.46
N PRO A 50 -5.32 -11.76 -5.37
CA PRO A 50 -4.64 -11.97 -4.09
C PRO A 50 -3.57 -13.08 -4.15
N ARG A 51 -3.56 -13.91 -5.20
CA ARG A 51 -2.60 -15.01 -5.39
C ARG A 51 -1.31 -14.56 -6.09
N LYS A 52 -1.29 -13.35 -6.66
CA LYS A 52 -0.16 -12.81 -7.42
C LYS A 52 0.58 -11.74 -6.62
N CYS A 53 1.90 -11.66 -6.80
CA CYS A 53 2.67 -10.55 -6.27
C CYS A 53 2.42 -9.28 -7.09
N TYR A 54 2.82 -8.12 -6.55
CA TYR A 54 2.60 -6.80 -7.16
C TYR A 54 3.05 -6.72 -8.63
N SER A 55 4.25 -7.20 -8.95
CA SER A 55 4.81 -7.15 -10.30
C SER A 55 4.09 -8.07 -11.30
N SER A 56 3.30 -9.02 -10.81
CA SER A 56 2.54 -9.96 -11.63
C SER A 56 1.06 -9.58 -11.75
N GLN A 57 0.65 -8.43 -11.21
CA GLN A 57 -0.69 -7.88 -11.39
C GLN A 57 -0.84 -7.29 -12.79
N ILE A 58 -2.08 -7.21 -13.25
CA ILE A 58 -2.42 -6.50 -14.50
C ILE A 58 -2.24 -4.99 -14.24
N ARG A 59 -1.47 -4.32 -15.09
CA ARG A 59 -1.13 -2.90 -14.93
C ARG A 59 -2.36 -1.99 -14.94
N SER A 60 -3.35 -2.26 -15.78
CA SER A 60 -4.61 -1.48 -15.81
C SER A 60 -5.33 -1.57 -14.47
N ASN A 61 -5.39 -2.74 -13.83
CA ASN A 61 -6.06 -2.88 -12.54
C ASN A 61 -5.30 -2.16 -11.41
N ILE A 62 -3.96 -2.09 -11.48
CA ILE A 62 -3.20 -1.24 -10.56
C ILE A 62 -3.58 0.23 -10.77
N GLN A 63 -3.70 0.68 -12.02
CA GLN A 63 -4.10 2.05 -12.34
C GLN A 63 -5.50 2.38 -11.79
N GLU A 64 -6.47 1.48 -11.93
CA GLU A 64 -7.81 1.65 -11.35
C GLU A 64 -7.77 1.85 -9.82
N VAL A 65 -6.94 1.08 -9.12
CA VAL A 65 -6.73 1.25 -7.67
C VAL A 65 -6.07 2.60 -7.37
N GLU A 66 -5.11 3.04 -8.19
CA GLU A 66 -4.44 4.34 -8.05
C GLU A 66 -5.39 5.51 -8.24
N ASP A 67 -6.22 5.46 -9.27
CA ASP A 67 -7.16 6.52 -9.61
C ASP A 67 -8.28 6.59 -8.56
N SER A 68 -8.82 5.43 -8.15
CA SER A 68 -9.87 5.32 -7.14
C SER A 68 -9.39 5.69 -5.72
N ALA A 69 -8.15 5.36 -5.37
CA ALA A 69 -7.57 5.79 -4.11
C ALA A 69 -7.24 7.29 -4.11
N SER A 70 -6.74 7.81 -5.23
CA SER A 70 -6.34 9.22 -5.36
C SER A 70 -7.52 10.18 -5.49
N SER A 71 -8.70 9.71 -5.91
CA SER A 71 -9.94 10.49 -5.92
C SER A 71 -10.49 10.70 -4.51
N VAL A 72 -10.44 9.67 -3.66
CA VAL A 72 -10.92 9.72 -2.27
C VAL A 72 -9.89 10.34 -1.33
N HIS A 73 -8.62 9.99 -1.51
CA HIS A 73 -7.52 10.45 -0.65
C HIS A 73 -6.56 11.32 -1.45
N ALA A 74 -6.96 12.57 -1.72
CA ALA A 74 -6.15 13.56 -2.43
C ALA A 74 -4.75 13.78 -1.79
N VAL A 75 -4.63 13.50 -0.49
CA VAL A 75 -3.37 13.50 0.27
C VAL A 75 -2.30 12.59 -0.34
N LEU A 76 -2.68 11.49 -0.99
CA LEU A 76 -1.74 10.56 -1.64
C LEU A 76 -0.91 11.26 -2.72
N LYS A 77 -1.47 12.28 -3.39
CA LYS A 77 -0.80 13.09 -4.41
C LYS A 77 0.33 13.97 -3.85
N LYS A 78 0.38 14.20 -2.53
CA LYS A 78 1.49 14.91 -1.86
C LYS A 78 2.74 14.05 -1.73
N TYR A 79 2.60 12.74 -1.88
CA TYR A 79 3.72 11.80 -1.86
C TYR A 79 4.24 11.55 -3.28
N GLN A 80 5.56 11.51 -3.43
CA GLN A 80 6.17 11.26 -4.73
C GLN A 80 5.72 9.91 -5.27
N ARG A 81 5.21 9.91 -6.51
CA ARG A 81 4.69 8.70 -7.17
C ARG A 81 3.73 7.92 -6.27
N CYS A 82 2.93 8.60 -5.44
CA CYS A 82 1.96 7.96 -4.54
C CYS A 82 2.53 6.78 -3.72
N TRP A 83 3.80 6.85 -3.29
CA TRP A 83 4.49 5.71 -2.68
C TRP A 83 3.75 5.03 -1.49
N PRO A 84 2.97 5.73 -0.63
CA PRO A 84 2.26 5.08 0.46
C PRO A 84 1.23 4.08 -0.06
N LEU A 85 0.51 4.45 -1.13
CA LEU A 85 -0.47 3.58 -1.77
C LEU A 85 0.20 2.30 -2.26
N HIS A 86 1.26 2.44 -3.06
CA HIS A 86 1.97 1.28 -3.59
C HIS A 86 2.53 0.37 -2.50
N ASP A 87 2.98 0.94 -1.39
CA ASP A 87 3.48 0.15 -0.27
C ASP A 87 2.38 -0.59 0.46
N ILE A 88 1.20 -0.01 0.64
CA ILE A 88 0.02 -0.70 1.18
C ILE A 88 -0.35 -1.88 0.26
N ILE A 89 -0.42 -1.64 -1.05
CA ILE A 89 -0.73 -2.69 -2.04
C ILE A 89 0.31 -3.81 -1.96
N ARG A 90 1.61 -3.48 -1.98
CA ARG A 90 2.69 -4.48 -1.88
C ARG A 90 2.63 -5.27 -0.59
N GLN A 91 2.43 -4.63 0.56
CA GLN A 91 2.31 -5.32 1.84
C GLN A 91 1.14 -6.30 1.83
N HIS A 92 -0.02 -5.86 1.35
CA HIS A 92 -1.21 -6.69 1.31
C HIS A 92 -1.02 -7.89 0.36
N LEU A 93 -0.58 -7.66 -0.88
CA LEU A 93 -0.34 -8.73 -1.86
C LEU A 93 0.75 -9.71 -1.42
N LYS A 94 1.81 -9.24 -0.75
CA LYS A 94 2.85 -10.11 -0.18
C LYS A 94 2.26 -11.06 0.86
N TYR A 95 1.38 -10.55 1.73
CA TYR A 95 0.68 -11.36 2.72
C TYR A 95 -0.29 -12.35 2.06
N THR A 96 -1.18 -11.89 1.17
CA THR A 96 -2.21 -12.74 0.56
C THR A 96 -1.61 -13.79 -0.37
N SER A 97 -0.61 -13.46 -1.18
CA SER A 97 0.01 -14.42 -2.10
C SER A 97 0.82 -15.47 -1.36
N ALA A 98 1.50 -15.10 -0.28
CA ALA A 98 2.17 -16.07 0.60
C ALA A 98 1.16 -17.00 1.26
N ARG A 99 0.01 -16.47 1.74
CA ARG A 99 -1.06 -17.28 2.32
C ARG A 99 -1.70 -18.22 1.29
N ALA A 100 -1.97 -17.75 0.08
CA ALA A 100 -2.50 -18.57 -1.01
C ALA A 100 -1.54 -19.71 -1.40
N ARG A 101 -0.22 -19.48 -1.37
CA ARG A 101 0.78 -20.53 -1.61
C ARG A 101 0.74 -21.60 -0.52
N LYS A 102 0.59 -21.22 0.75
CA LYS A 102 0.51 -22.17 1.87
C LYS A 102 -0.74 -23.04 1.83
N LEU A 103 -1.88 -22.50 1.36
CA LEU A 103 -3.14 -23.24 1.24
C LEU A 103 -3.20 -24.20 0.04
N ARG A 104 -2.20 -24.17 -0.84
CA ARG A 104 -2.05 -25.10 -1.97
C ARG A 104 -1.23 -26.35 -1.63
N VAL A 105 -0.70 -26.40 -0.41
CA VAL A 105 0.02 -27.54 0.18
C VAL A 105 -0.95 -28.27 1.09
#